data_AF-A0A953IM86-F1
#
_entry.id   AF-A0A953IM86-F1
#
_cell.length_a   1.000
_cell.length_b   1.000
_cell.length_c   1.000
_cell.angle_alpha   90.00
_cell.angle_beta   90.00
_cell.angle_gamma   90.00
#
_symmetry.space_group_name_H-M   'P 1'
#
loop_
_entity.id
_entity.type
_entity.pdbx_description
1 polymer ?
#
loop_
_entity_poly.entity_id
_entity_poly.type
_entity_poly.pdbx_seq_one_letter_code
_entity_poly.pdbx_strand_id
1 'polypeptide(L)'
;MTATKQARHPATKLPPNFRQIRLELAREKGHPAGDATHGYTIFAPLDKDGKIDPQLWQAFRDFCRVVRFRPDEEEAIGHVVRRPGGSWAFHYDIRGDEPDESGYHLEDERFELGEYVSIREQDNMHTFQVTSVERI
;
A
#
# COMPACT_ATOMS: atom_id res chain seq x y z
N MET A 1 -4.70 35.30 8.68
CA MET A 1 -4.96 34.47 7.49
C MET A 1 -3.63 34.31 6.77
N THR A 2 -2.99 33.15 6.89
CA THR A 2 -1.75 32.86 6.15
C THR A 2 -1.92 31.49 5.53
N ALA A 3 -2.32 31.51 4.25
CA ALA A 3 -2.31 30.33 3.41
C ALA A 3 -0.84 30.05 3.02
N THR A 4 -0.29 28.95 3.52
CA THR A 4 1.01 28.46 3.08
C THR A 4 0.87 27.97 1.65
N LYS A 5 1.44 28.74 0.72
CA LYS A 5 1.53 28.41 -0.70
C LYS A 5 2.33 27.10 -0.86
N GLN A 6 1.65 26.04 -1.29
CA GLN A 6 2.29 24.77 -1.64
C GLN A 6 3.35 25.02 -2.73
N ALA A 7 4.60 24.67 -2.44
CA ALA A 7 5.68 24.70 -3.40
C ALA A 7 5.42 23.62 -4.46
N ARG A 8 5.17 24.05 -5.70
CA ARG A 8 5.23 23.16 -6.88
C ARG A 8 6.65 22.60 -6.95
N HIS A 9 6.82 21.33 -6.64
CA HIS A 9 8.12 20.69 -6.75
C HIS A 9 8.47 20.51 -8.25
N PRO A 10 9.69 20.87 -8.69
CA PRO A 10 10.19 20.48 -10.02
C PRO A 10 10.18 18.94 -10.11
N ALA A 11 9.99 18.37 -11.30
CA ALA A 11 9.86 16.92 -11.55
C ALA A 11 10.74 16.07 -10.61
N THR A 12 10.18 15.67 -9.46
CA THR A 12 10.98 15.10 -8.38
C THR A 12 11.36 13.69 -8.79
N LYS A 13 12.65 13.44 -8.98
CA LYS A 13 13.15 12.08 -9.15
C LYS A 13 12.83 11.29 -7.88
N LEU A 14 12.16 10.14 -8.02
CA LEU A 14 11.86 9.26 -6.89
C LEU A 14 13.15 8.79 -6.21
N PRO A 15 13.14 8.56 -4.89
CA PRO A 15 14.33 8.13 -4.16
C PRO A 15 14.74 6.71 -4.60
N PRO A 16 16.03 6.33 -4.48
CA PRO A 16 16.52 5.03 -4.94
C PRO A 16 15.85 3.80 -4.32
N ASN A 17 15.25 3.96 -3.15
CA ASN A 17 14.52 2.95 -2.40
C ASN A 17 12.99 3.01 -2.61
N PHE A 18 12.50 3.80 -3.56
CA PHE A 18 11.10 3.75 -3.98
C PHE A 18 10.83 2.44 -4.73
N ARG A 19 9.73 1.77 -4.38
CA ARG A 19 9.38 0.46 -4.92
C ARG A 19 7.96 0.42 -5.44
N GLN A 20 7.76 -0.40 -6.46
CA GLN A 20 6.50 -1.03 -6.79
C GLN A 20 6.51 -2.43 -6.16
N ILE A 21 5.53 -2.72 -5.31
CA ILE A 21 5.42 -3.96 -4.54
C ILE A 21 4.12 -4.63 -4.94
N ARG A 22 4.17 -5.87 -5.42
CA ARG A 22 2.97 -6.65 -5.75
C ARG A 22 2.66 -7.64 -4.64
N LEU A 23 1.42 -7.61 -4.19
CA LEU A 23 0.83 -8.53 -3.25
C LEU A 23 -0.25 -9.34 -3.95
N GLU A 24 -0.22 -10.66 -3.82
CA GLU A 24 -1.22 -11.57 -4.37
C GLU A 24 -1.84 -12.41 -3.25
N LEU A 25 -3.13 -12.72 -3.36
CA LEU A 25 -3.85 -13.47 -2.33
C LEU A 25 -3.18 -14.82 -2.12
N ALA A 26 -2.73 -15.06 -0.88
CA ALA A 26 -2.13 -16.32 -0.52
C ALA A 26 -3.20 -17.41 -0.41
N ARG A 27 -2.77 -18.65 -0.16
CA ARG A 27 -3.69 -19.77 0.01
C ARG A 27 -4.56 -19.54 1.25
N GLU A 28 -5.87 -19.57 1.06
CA GLU A 28 -6.84 -19.46 2.15
C GLU A 28 -8.12 -20.25 1.86
N LYS A 29 -9.07 -20.21 2.80
CA LYS A 29 -10.38 -20.85 2.62
C LYS A 29 -11.10 -20.17 1.46
N GLY A 30 -11.44 -20.94 0.43
CA GLY A 30 -12.05 -20.43 -0.81
C GLY A 30 -11.03 -20.26 -1.96
N HIS A 31 -9.75 -20.05 -1.63
CA HIS A 31 -8.65 -19.90 -2.58
C HIS A 31 -7.49 -20.86 -2.23
N PRO A 32 -7.66 -22.19 -2.36
CA PRO A 32 -6.65 -23.16 -1.91
C PRO A 32 -5.33 -23.09 -2.69
N ALA A 33 -5.35 -22.52 -3.90
CA ALA A 33 -4.17 -22.26 -4.71
C ALA A 33 -3.60 -20.84 -4.55
N GLY A 34 -4.27 -19.97 -3.77
CA GLY A 34 -4.11 -18.51 -3.86
C GLY A 34 -4.85 -17.94 -5.07
N ASP A 35 -4.72 -16.63 -5.27
CA ASP A 35 -5.30 -15.94 -6.42
C ASP A 35 -4.45 -14.73 -6.85
N ALA A 36 -3.78 -14.85 -8.00
CA ALA A 36 -2.93 -13.79 -8.56
C ALA A 36 -3.71 -12.60 -9.15
N THR A 37 -5.03 -12.74 -9.28
CA THR A 37 -5.98 -11.70 -9.75
C THR A 37 -6.74 -11.03 -8.60
N HIS A 38 -6.40 -11.39 -7.36
CA HIS A 38 -6.89 -10.75 -6.14
C HIS A 38 -5.69 -10.23 -5.35
N GLY A 39 -5.54 -8.91 -5.23
CA GLY A 39 -4.39 -8.37 -4.50
C GLY A 39 -4.24 -6.86 -4.51
N TYR A 40 -3.00 -6.45 -4.28
CA TYR A 40 -2.62 -5.04 -4.20
C TYR A 40 -1.30 -4.79 -4.94
N THR A 41 -1.18 -3.61 -5.54
CA THR A 41 0.12 -3.05 -5.93
C THR A 41 0.38 -1.79 -5.10
N ILE A 42 1.47 -1.76 -4.35
CA ILE A 42 1.85 -0.67 -3.46
C ILE A 42 3.04 0.07 -4.04
N PHE A 43 2.96 1.39 -4.05
CA PHE A 43 4.00 2.31 -4.47
C PHE A 43 4.47 3.10 -3.25
N ALA A 44 5.65 2.76 -2.72
CA ALA A 44 6.16 3.38 -1.50
C ALA A 44 7.70 3.29 -1.39
N PRO A 45 8.36 4.19 -0.65
CA PRO A 45 9.74 4.01 -0.25
C PRO A 45 9.85 2.96 0.85
N LEU A 46 10.81 2.03 0.71
CA LEU A 46 11.13 1.04 1.74
C LEU A 46 12.46 1.36 2.43
N ASP A 47 12.54 1.13 3.74
CA ASP A 47 13.78 1.22 4.50
C ASP A 47 14.66 -0.02 4.30
N LYS A 48 15.79 -0.07 5.02
CA LYS A 48 16.75 -1.19 4.95
C LYS A 48 16.21 -2.52 5.48
N ASP A 49 15.12 -2.49 6.25
CA ASP A 49 14.51 -3.67 6.89
C ASP A 49 13.23 -4.10 6.14
N GLY A 50 13.01 -3.57 4.92
CA GLY A 50 11.87 -3.91 4.06
C GLY A 50 10.56 -3.23 4.45
N LYS A 51 10.56 -2.29 5.40
CA LYS A 51 9.36 -1.61 5.89
C LYS A 51 9.13 -0.29 5.17
N ILE A 52 7.90 0.24 5.18
CA ILE A 52 7.64 1.58 4.62
C ILE A 52 8.43 2.64 5.40
N ASP A 53 9.28 3.39 4.70
CA ASP A 53 10.09 4.46 5.27
C ASP A 53 9.21 5.68 5.61
N PRO A 54 9.02 6.03 6.89
CA PRO A 54 8.11 7.11 7.27
C PRO A 54 8.63 8.50 6.90
N GLN A 55 9.94 8.71 6.88
CA GLN A 55 10.53 10.01 6.53
C GLN A 55 10.40 10.26 5.02
N LEU A 56 10.74 9.28 4.19
CA LEU A 56 10.61 9.37 2.75
C LEU A 56 9.16 9.32 2.30
N TRP A 57 8.29 8.55 2.97
CA TRP A 57 6.85 8.63 2.72
C TRP A 57 6.33 10.07 2.89
N GLN A 58 6.75 10.77 3.94
CA GLN A 58 6.31 12.14 4.17
C GLN A 58 6.80 13.09 3.07
N ALA A 59 8.05 12.93 2.62
CA ALA A 59 8.64 13.74 1.55
C ALA A 59 8.04 13.46 0.15
N PHE A 60 7.58 12.23 -0.09
CA PHE A 60 7.08 11.76 -1.39
C PHE A 60 5.61 11.31 -1.33
N ARG A 61 4.82 11.88 -0.40
CA ARG A 61 3.43 11.47 -0.13
C ARG A 61 2.56 11.43 -1.38
N ASP A 62 2.74 12.38 -2.28
CA ASP A 62 1.96 12.48 -3.52
C ASP A 62 2.22 11.33 -4.50
N PHE A 63 3.34 10.62 -4.35
CA PHE A 63 3.69 9.44 -5.16
C PHE A 63 3.34 8.13 -4.45
N CYS A 64 3.08 8.17 -3.14
CA CYS A 64 2.73 6.98 -2.37
C CYS A 64 1.29 6.56 -2.67
N ARG A 65 1.12 5.46 -3.40
CA ARG A 65 -0.16 5.00 -3.93
C ARG A 65 -0.36 3.51 -3.68
N VAL A 66 -1.60 3.08 -3.73
CA VAL A 66 -2.00 1.68 -3.71
C VAL A 66 -3.03 1.45 -4.81
N VAL A 67 -2.95 0.32 -5.48
CA VAL A 67 -3.94 -0.16 -6.44
C VAL A 67 -4.49 -1.47 -5.92
N ARG A 68 -5.79 -1.53 -5.65
CA ARG A 68 -6.50 -2.77 -5.33
C ARG A 68 -7.07 -3.35 -6.62
N PHE A 69 -6.78 -4.62 -6.87
CA PHE A 69 -7.33 -5.36 -8.00
C PHE A 69 -8.07 -6.60 -7.51
N ARG A 70 -9.23 -6.86 -8.10
CA ARG A 70 -10.09 -8.02 -7.81
C ARG A 70 -10.57 -8.63 -9.13
N PRO A 71 -10.94 -9.91 -9.15
CA PRO A 71 -11.63 -10.49 -10.29
C PRO A 71 -12.92 -9.71 -10.57
N ASP A 72 -13.18 -9.40 -11.84
CA ASP A 72 -14.43 -8.78 -12.31
C ASP A 72 -14.80 -7.40 -11.74
N GLU A 73 -13.85 -6.70 -11.09
CA GLU A 73 -14.01 -5.32 -10.62
C GLU A 73 -13.02 -4.38 -11.33
N GLU A 74 -13.39 -3.10 -11.45
CA GLU A 74 -12.42 -2.07 -11.83
C GLU A 74 -11.38 -1.88 -10.73
N GLU A 75 -10.14 -1.61 -11.12
CA GLU A 75 -9.08 -1.32 -10.16
C GLU A 75 -9.40 -0.06 -9.34
N ALA A 76 -9.28 -0.17 -8.02
CA ALA A 76 -9.42 0.97 -7.12
C ALA A 76 -8.05 1.55 -6.80
N ILE A 77 -7.87 2.85 -7.03
CA ILE A 77 -6.61 3.56 -6.75
C ILE A 77 -6.78 4.38 -5.47
N GLY A 78 -5.82 4.27 -4.56
CA GLY A 78 -5.81 4.97 -3.30
C GLY A 78 -4.42 5.46 -2.90
N HIS A 79 -4.33 5.97 -1.68
CA HIS A 79 -3.13 6.49 -1.06
C HIS A 79 -2.67 5.59 0.08
N VAL A 80 -1.35 5.41 0.20
CA VAL A 80 -0.74 4.88 1.41
C VAL A 80 -0.67 6.03 2.43
N VAL A 81 -1.33 5.91 3.57
CA VAL A 81 -1.40 6.95 4.60
C VAL A 81 -0.85 6.46 5.92
N ARG A 82 -0.13 7.34 6.63
CA ARG A 82 0.34 7.09 8.00
C ARG A 82 -0.65 7.69 8.99
N ARG A 83 -1.19 6.87 9.90
CA ARG A 83 -2.11 7.32 10.96
C ARG A 83 -1.34 7.81 12.20
N PRO A 84 -2.00 8.60 13.09
CA PRO A 84 -1.48 8.83 14.43
C PRO A 84 -1.16 7.52 15.13
N GLY A 85 -0.03 7.43 15.82
CA GLY A 85 0.47 6.18 16.41
C GLY A 85 1.42 5.38 15.50
N GLY A 86 1.51 5.74 14.21
CA GLY A 86 2.54 5.24 13.30
C GLY A 86 2.15 4.03 12.46
N SER A 87 0.92 3.55 12.57
CA SER A 87 0.36 2.52 11.69
C SER A 87 0.09 3.06 10.28
N TRP A 88 0.04 2.14 9.32
CA TRP A 88 -0.24 2.46 7.92
C TRP A 88 -1.62 1.97 7.50
N ALA A 89 -2.19 2.68 6.53
CA ALA A 89 -3.48 2.36 5.96
C ALA A 89 -3.56 2.67 4.47
N PHE A 90 -4.56 2.09 3.82
CA PHE A 90 -4.97 2.47 2.48
C PHE A 90 -6.22 3.33 2.55
N HIS A 91 -6.16 4.49 1.90
CA HIS A 91 -7.28 5.43 1.79
C HIS A 91 -7.68 5.55 0.33
N TYR A 92 -8.94 5.25 0.01
CA TYR A 92 -9.43 5.27 -1.36
C TYR A 92 -10.44 6.40 -1.51
N ASP A 93 -10.27 7.27 -2.50
CA ASP A 93 -11.24 8.32 -2.84
C ASP A 93 -12.44 7.75 -3.62
N ILE A 94 -13.00 6.61 -3.17
CA ILE A 94 -14.18 6.00 -3.78
C ILE A 94 -15.44 6.73 -3.31
N ARG A 95 -16.32 7.08 -4.26
CA ARG A 95 -17.63 7.67 -3.97
C ARG A 95 -18.54 6.60 -3.33
N GLY A 96 -18.46 6.45 -2.01
CA GLY A 96 -19.29 5.54 -1.23
C GLY A 96 -19.00 5.68 0.26
N ASP A 97 -19.98 5.35 1.10
CA ASP A 97 -19.93 5.43 2.57
C ASP A 97 -19.18 4.22 3.18
N GLU A 98 -18.26 3.60 2.44
CA GLU A 98 -17.47 2.47 2.94
C GLU A 98 -16.35 2.99 3.84
N PRO A 99 -16.19 2.44 5.06
CA PRO A 99 -15.18 2.93 5.99
C PRO A 99 -13.77 2.77 5.40
N ASP A 100 -13.06 3.89 5.35
CA ASP A 100 -11.66 4.06 4.97
C ASP A 100 -10.69 3.33 5.92
N GLU A 101 -10.72 2.00 5.97
CA GLU A 101 -10.02 1.31 7.07
C GLU A 101 -9.36 -0.03 6.73
N SER A 102 -8.83 -0.20 5.52
CA SER A 102 -7.89 -1.30 5.27
C SER A 102 -6.51 -0.98 5.87
N GLY A 103 -6.02 -1.85 6.75
CA GLY A 103 -4.67 -1.79 7.30
C GLY A 103 -4.67 -1.52 8.81
N TYR A 104 -4.26 -2.52 9.58
CA TYR A 104 -4.11 -2.36 11.03
C TYR A 104 -2.73 -2.72 11.54
N HIS A 105 -1.86 -3.37 10.74
CA HIS A 105 -0.55 -3.84 11.21
C HIS A 105 0.58 -3.75 10.18
N LEU A 106 0.43 -2.94 9.13
CA LEU A 106 1.48 -2.80 8.11
C LEU A 106 2.80 -2.21 8.63
N GLU A 107 2.82 -1.62 9.82
CA GLU A 107 4.03 -1.09 10.48
C GLU A 107 5.05 -2.17 10.87
N ASP A 108 4.58 -3.40 11.05
CA ASP A 108 5.42 -4.55 11.38
C ASP A 108 5.75 -5.45 10.18
N GLU A 109 5.01 -5.28 9.10
CA GLU A 109 5.14 -6.06 7.87
C GLU A 109 6.38 -5.68 7.08
N ARG A 110 7.02 -6.70 6.47
CA ARG A 110 8.16 -6.52 5.57
C ARG A 110 7.71 -6.80 4.14
N PHE A 111 7.98 -5.86 3.26
CA PHE A 111 7.74 -5.98 1.83
C PHE A 111 8.96 -6.55 1.13
N GLU A 112 9.27 -7.81 1.45
CA GLU A 112 10.34 -8.60 0.83
C GLU A 112 9.74 -9.77 0.04
N LEU A 113 10.38 -10.15 -1.05
CA LEU A 113 9.87 -11.21 -1.93
C LEU A 113 9.64 -12.52 -1.14
N GLY A 114 8.43 -13.04 -1.22
CA GLY A 114 8.01 -14.28 -0.55
C GLY A 114 7.43 -14.10 0.85
N GLU A 115 7.61 -12.93 1.49
CA GLU A 115 7.01 -12.62 2.79
C GLU A 115 5.49 -12.53 2.69
N TYR A 116 4.83 -12.76 3.82
CA TYR A 116 3.39 -12.71 3.94
C TYR A 116 2.96 -11.45 4.69
N VAL A 117 1.94 -10.77 4.16
CA VAL A 117 1.40 -9.52 4.70
C VAL A 117 -0.07 -9.73 5.00
N SER A 118 -0.50 -9.40 6.22
CA SER A 118 -1.90 -9.51 6.63
C SER A 118 -2.64 -8.20 6.41
N ILE A 119 -3.71 -8.23 5.63
CA ILE A 119 -4.54 -7.05 5.34
C ILE A 119 -5.97 -7.34 5.79
N ARG A 120 -6.50 -6.44 6.62
CA ARG A 120 -7.91 -6.47 7.01
C ARG A 120 -8.76 -5.83 5.94
N GLU A 121 -9.77 -6.56 5.49
CA GLU A 121 -10.79 -6.09 4.55
C GLU A 121 -12.16 -6.32 5.18
N GLN A 122 -12.93 -5.25 5.36
CA GLN A 122 -14.19 -5.28 6.12
C GLN A 122 -13.95 -5.98 7.48
N ASP A 123 -14.65 -7.09 7.76
CA ASP A 123 -14.54 -7.87 8.99
C ASP A 123 -13.59 -9.08 8.88
N ASN A 124 -12.93 -9.28 7.74
CA ASN A 124 -12.07 -10.43 7.48
C ASN A 124 -10.58 -10.07 7.42
N MET A 125 -9.73 -11.01 7.81
CA MET A 125 -8.28 -10.91 7.62
C MET A 125 -7.87 -11.80 6.46
N HIS A 126 -7.23 -11.21 5.46
CA HIS A 126 -6.66 -11.94 4.33
C HIS A 126 -5.15 -11.90 4.41
N THR A 127 -4.52 -13.01 4.03
CA THR A 127 -3.07 -13.10 3.93
C THR A 127 -2.68 -12.96 2.47
N PHE A 128 -1.76 -12.05 2.18
CA PHE A 128 -1.19 -11.86 0.86
C PHE A 128 0.28 -12.24 0.87
N GLN A 129 0.79 -12.72 -0.25
CA GLN A 129 2.22 -12.94 -0.45
C GLN A 129 2.81 -11.82 -1.29
N VAL A 130 3.99 -11.33 -0.92
CA VAL A 130 4.78 -10.43 -1.74
C VAL A 130 5.35 -11.21 -2.93
N THR A 131 4.87 -10.94 -4.15
CA THR A 131 5.28 -11.66 -5.36
C THR A 131 6.25 -10.85 -6.25
N SER A 132 6.33 -9.54 -6.05
CA SER A 132 7.35 -8.69 -6.70
C SER A 132 7.69 -7.48 -5.84
N VAL A 133 8.96 -7.05 -5.89
CA VAL A 133 9.48 -5.82 -5.28
C VAL A 133 10.48 -5.19 -6.26
N GLU A 134 10.00 -4.23 -7.05
CA GLU A 134 10.74 -3.63 -8.15
C GLU A 134 11.07 -2.17 -7.89
N ARG A 135 12.24 -1.72 -8.33
CA ARG A 135 12.61 -0.30 -8.29
C ARG A 135 12.01 0.44 -9.48
N ILE A 136 11.49 1.63 -9.23
CA ILE A 136 10.96 2.56 -10.25
C ILE A 136 11.68 3.91 -10.23
#